data_AF-A0A8J2Q2I4-F1
#
_entry.id   AF-A0A8J2Q2I4-F1
#
_cell.length_a   1.000
_cell.length_b   1.000
_cell.length_c   1.000
_cell.angle_alpha   90.00
_cell.angle_beta   90.00
_cell.angle_gamma   90.00
#
_symmetry.space_group_name_H-M   'P 1'
#
loop_
_entity.id
_entity.type
_entity.pdbx_description
1 polymer ?
#
loop_
_entity_poly.entity_id
_entity_poly.type
_entity_poly.pdbx_seq_one_letter_code
_entity_poly.pdbx_strand_id
1 'polypeptide(L)' 'MRAEYQGITPPFRRNEEDFDAGAKYHIPADTPYIRYFVSFILQFQIHQELCKKAGHPSTKPLHECDINANAAAGELFG' A
#
# COMPACT_ATOMS: atom_id res chain seq x y z
N MET A 1 -6.68 8.85 -17.38
CA MET A 1 -6.30 8.15 -16.13
C MET A 1 -5.18 8.83 -15.33
N ARG A 2 -3.97 9.08 -15.87
CA ARG A 2 -2.87 9.71 -15.10
C ARG A 2 -3.24 11.11 -14.57
N ALA A 3 -3.79 11.97 -15.42
CA ALA A 3 -4.24 13.30 -15.01
C ALA A 3 -5.39 13.26 -13.99
N GLU A 4 -6.35 12.35 -14.19
CA GLU A 4 -7.54 12.22 -13.34
C GLU A 4 -7.21 11.72 -11.93
N TYR A 5 -6.47 10.61 -11.80
CA TYR A 5 -6.23 9.99 -10.50
C TYR A 5 -4.97 10.50 -9.79
N GLN A 6 -3.96 10.94 -10.54
CA GLN A 6 -2.67 11.37 -9.98
C GLN A 6 -2.42 12.88 -10.11
N GLY A 7 -3.26 13.61 -10.86
CA GLY A 7 -3.10 15.07 -11.03
C GLY A 7 -1.86 15.48 -11.82
N ILE A 8 -1.32 14.60 -12.67
CA ILE A 8 -0.06 14.83 -13.39
C ILE A 8 -0.24 14.81 -14.91
N THR A 9 0.61 15.59 -15.60
CA THR A 9 0.68 15.70 -17.06
C THR A 9 2.10 15.33 -17.52
N PRO A 10 2.27 14.73 -18.71
CA PRO A 10 3.60 14.52 -19.27
C PRO A 10 4.28 15.88 -19.56
N PRO A 11 5.62 15.99 -19.41
CA PRO A 11 6.36 17.22 -19.68
C PRO A 11 6.49 17.54 -21.18
N PHE A 12 6.25 16.56 -22.06
CA PHE A 12 6.24 16.71 -23.52
C PHE A 12 5.00 16.06 -24.11
N ARG A 13 4.64 16.45 -25.34
CA ARG A 13 3.51 15.84 -26.06
C ARG A 13 3.80 14.35 -26.30
N ARG A 14 2.82 13.50 -26.00
CA ARG A 14 2.83 12.07 -26.30
C ARG A 14 1.89 11.78 -27.47
N ASN A 15 2.12 10.69 -28.18
CA ASN A 15 1.24 10.18 -29.24
C ASN A 15 0.98 8.66 -29.05
N GLU A 16 0.25 8.02 -29.97
CA GLU A 16 -0.08 6.59 -29.83
C GLU A 16 1.10 5.63 -30.10
N GLU A 17 2.22 6.12 -30.65
CA GLU A 17 3.46 5.35 -30.79
C GLU A 17 4.22 5.27 -29.44
N ASP A 18 3.87 6.15 -28.49
CA ASP A 18 4.45 6.21 -27.15
C ASP A 18 3.74 5.28 -26.16
N PHE A 19 4.18 4.03 -26.06
CA PHE A 19 3.64 3.09 -25.07
C PHE A 19 4.20 3.33 -23.64
N ASP A 20 3.87 4.46 -23.03
CA ASP A 20 4.36 4.89 -21.71
C ASP A 20 4.06 3.89 -20.58
N ALA A 21 2.93 3.19 -20.66
CA ALA A 21 2.60 2.15 -19.67
C ALA A 21 3.64 1.03 -19.68
N GLY A 22 4.20 0.68 -20.84
CA GLY A 22 5.26 -0.31 -20.99
C GLY A 22 6.56 0.04 -20.27
N ALA A 23 6.80 1.33 -19.95
CA ALA A 23 7.94 1.77 -19.15
C ALA A 23 7.80 1.44 -17.65
N LYS A 24 6.65 0.95 -17.19
CA LYS A 24 6.44 0.47 -15.82
C LYS A 24 6.57 -1.05 -15.78
N TYR A 25 7.62 -1.56 -15.10
CA TYR A 25 7.97 -2.99 -14.97
C TYR A 25 6.79 -3.98 -14.98
N HIS A 26 5.74 -3.74 -14.19
CA HIS A 26 4.60 -4.64 -14.04
C HIS A 26 3.84 -4.91 -15.35
N ILE A 27 3.89 -4.01 -16.32
CA ILE A 27 3.23 -4.16 -17.62
C ILE A 27 3.97 -5.18 -18.51
N PRO A 28 5.27 -5.02 -18.85
CA PRO A 28 5.98 -6.02 -19.65
C PRO A 28 6.25 -7.33 -18.90
N ALA A 29 6.26 -7.32 -17.56
CA ALA A 29 6.45 -8.51 -16.74
C ALA A 29 5.14 -9.25 -16.39
N ASP A 30 4.01 -8.87 -17.00
CA ASP A 30 2.67 -9.45 -16.77
C ASP A 30 2.35 -9.67 -15.28
N THR A 31 2.67 -8.68 -14.45
CA THR A 31 2.51 -8.76 -12.99
C THR A 31 1.29 -7.92 -12.55
N PRO A 32 0.23 -8.53 -11.99
CA PRO A 32 -0.99 -7.82 -11.60
C PRO A 32 -0.76 -6.65 -10.63
N TYR A 33 -1.27 -5.46 -10.95
CA TYR A 33 -1.00 -4.22 -10.21
C TYR A 33 -1.95 -3.96 -9.02
N ILE A 34 -3.19 -4.46 -9.07
CA ILE A 34 -4.23 -4.18 -8.05
C ILE A 34 -3.82 -4.62 -6.63
N ARG A 35 -2.92 -5.61 -6.52
CA ARG A 35 -2.38 -6.10 -5.25
C ARG A 35 -1.77 -4.98 -4.40
N TYR A 36 -1.14 -3.98 -5.02
CA TYR A 36 -0.53 -2.86 -4.30
C TYR A 36 -1.60 -1.98 -3.68
N PHE A 37 -2.62 -1.58 -4.44
CA PHE A 37 -3.69 -0.74 -3.91
C PHE A 37 -4.40 -1.40 -2.72
N VAL A 38 -4.72 -2.69 -2.85
CA VAL A 38 -5.33 -3.47 -1.77
C VAL A 38 -4.39 -3.61 -0.58
N SER A 39 -3.10 -3.92 -0.80
CA SER A 39 -2.14 -4.04 0.30
C SER A 39 -1.96 -2.73 1.05
N PHE A 40 -2.04 -1.58 0.35
CA PHE A 40 -1.93 -0.27 0.99
C PHE A 40 -3.07 0.02 1.96
N ILE A 41 -4.26 -0.54 1.74
CA ILE A 41 -5.40 -0.44 2.68
C ILE A 41 -5.27 -1.51 3.77
N LEU A 42 -5.04 -2.75 3.36
CA LEU A 42 -5.05 -3.92 4.24
C LEU A 42 -3.96 -3.84 5.31
N GLN A 43 -2.76 -3.34 4.98
CA GLN A 43 -1.67 -3.20 5.95
C GLN A 43 -2.08 -2.37 7.17
N PHE A 44 -2.91 -1.33 7.01
CA PHE A 44 -3.35 -0.49 8.13
C PHE A 44 -4.47 -1.16 8.93
N GLN A 45 -5.36 -1.89 8.25
CA GLN A 45 -6.38 -2.68 8.93
C GLN A 45 -5.74 -3.76 9.82
N ILE A 46 -4.77 -4.49 9.28
CA ILE A 46 -3.99 -5.49 10.03
C ILE A 46 -3.22 -4.80 11.16
N HIS A 47 -2.44 -3.76 10.86
CA HIS A 47 -1.64 -3.07 11.88
C HIS A 47 -2.50 -2.54 13.03
N GLN A 48 -3.66 -1.95 12.73
CA GLN A 48 -4.61 -1.49 13.75
C GLN A 48 -5.08 -2.62 14.67
N GLU A 49 -5.46 -3.79 14.12
CA GLU A 49 -5.92 -4.93 14.93
C GLU A 49 -4.79 -5.58 15.74
N LEU A 50 -3.59 -5.70 15.16
CA LEU A 50 -2.42 -6.21 15.88
C LEU A 50 -2.02 -5.28 17.03
N CYS A 51 -2.08 -3.97 16.83
CA CYS A 51 -1.80 -2.98 17.88
C CYS A 51 -2.82 -3.03 19.01
N LYS A 52 -4.10 -3.19 18.70
CA LYS A 52 -5.14 -3.42 19.72
C LYS A 52 -4.85 -4.69 20.52
N LYS A 53 -4.51 -5.78 19.83
CA LYS A 53 -4.17 -7.06 20.45
C LYS A 53 -2.90 -6.97 21.30
N ALA A 54 -1.93 -6.17 20.88
CA ALA A 54 -0.70 -5.90 21.60
C ALA A 54 -0.89 -5.00 22.84
N GLY A 55 -2.09 -4.46 23.06
CA GLY A 55 -2.41 -3.58 24.18
C GLY A 55 -1.98 -2.13 23.98
N HIS A 56 -1.80 -1.69 22.73
CA HIS A 56 -1.53 -0.28 22.44
C HIS A 56 -2.68 0.60 22.95
N PRO A 57 -2.42 1.62 23.79
CA PRO A 57 -3.49 2.46 24.34
C PRO A 57 -4.25 3.20 23.25
N SER A 58 -5.58 3.17 23.30
CA SER A 58 -6.45 3.90 22.35
C SER A 58 -6.29 5.42 22.39
N THR A 59 -5.68 5.95 23.45
CA THR A 59 -5.36 7.37 23.60
C THR A 59 -4.07 7.78 22.90
N LYS A 60 -3.24 6.83 22.43
CA LYS A 60 -1.99 7.09 21.73
C LYS A 60 -2.16 7.02 20.21
N PRO A 61 -1.38 7.78 19.43
CA PRO A 61 -1.38 7.65 17.98
C PRO A 61 -1.02 6.24 17.50
N LEU A 62 -1.70 5.74 16.46
CA LEU A 62 -1.46 4.39 15.94
C LEU A 62 -0.04 4.22 15.38
N HIS A 63 0.52 5.26 14.77
CA HIS A 63 1.86 5.20 14.16
C HIS A 63 3.01 5.08 15.19
N GLU A 64 2.72 5.20 16.49
CA GLU A 64 3.67 4.96 17.59
C GLU A 64 3.61 3.52 18.12
N CYS A 65 2.67 2.70 17.63
CA CYS A 65 2.55 1.31 18.06
C CYS A 65 3.74 0.48 17.57
N ASP A 66 4.25 -0.36 18.47
CA ASP A 66 5.23 -1.40 18.17
C ASP A 66 4.70 -2.76 18.68
N ILE A 67 4.68 -3.75 17.79
CA ILE A 67 4.22 -5.12 18.09
C ILE A 67 5.39 -6.07 18.38
N ASN A 68 6.62 -5.57 18.43
CA ASN A 68 7.80 -6.37 18.71
C ASN A 68 7.67 -7.16 20.02
N ALA A 69 8.13 -8.41 20.01
CA ALA A 69 8.06 -9.35 21.12
C ALA A 69 6.66 -9.57 21.73
N ASN A 70 5.57 -9.23 21.02
CA ASN A 70 4.21 -9.45 21.50
C ASN A 70 3.63 -10.79 20.99
N ALA A 71 3.64 -11.81 21.83
CA ALA A 71 3.14 -13.15 21.48
C ALA A 71 1.65 -13.14 21.11
N ALA A 72 0.84 -12.31 21.78
CA ALA A 72 -0.60 -12.24 21.55
C ALA A 72 -0.93 -11.65 20.17
N ALA A 73 -0.17 -10.66 19.70
CA ALA A 73 -0.28 -10.14 18.34
C ALA A 73 0.24 -11.15 17.31
N GLY A 74 1.34 -11.86 17.60
CA GLY A 74 1.86 -12.92 16.75
C GLY A 74 0.85 -14.06 16.51
N GLU A 75 0.19 -14.52 17.58
CA GLU A 75 -0.86 -15.56 17.52
C GLU A 75 -2.10 -15.09 16.74
N LEU A 76 -2.43 -13.79 16.74
CA LEU A 76 -3.52 -13.26 15.93
C LEU A 76 -3.15 -13.15 14.44
N PHE A 77 -1.87 -12.95 14.13
CA PHE A 77 -1.42 -12.73 12.77
C PHE A 77 -1.19 -14.02 11.97
N GLY A 78 -0.68 -15.07 12.62
CA GLY A 78 -0.35 -16.37 12.02
C GLY A 78 -1.40 -17.43 12.25
#